data_AF-A0A7X2MGB6-F1
#
_entry.id   AF-A0A7X2MGB6-F1
#
_cell.length_a   1.000
_cell.length_b   1.000
_cell.length_c   1.000
_cell.angle_alpha   90.00
_cell.angle_beta   90.00
_cell.angle_gamma   90.00
#
_symmetry.space_group_name_H-M   'P 1'
#
loop_
_entity.id
_entity.type
_entity.pdbx_description
1 polymer ?
#
loop_
_entity_poly.entity_id
_entity_poly.type
_entity_poly.pdbx_seq_one_letter_code
_entity_poly.pdbx_strand_id
1 'polypeptide(L)'
;KKIKDVAKKYNSLNEYLVKGRVVAWNKIYKKSWLDTLDFKFPVGRLYEDQDFFFKIVANLQNIEEIAVDDHIGVHYVQRSNSISYNESTRIRDIFWIYNDIIEYYRVHKVTCYKDEMEYRFTRNLLGNVLIRKVLKQKDRKLKRELLSEIKNYIDTNFPNWKRNKYLSERSKQNLYLKMVNSITYKLFYLY
;
A
#
# COMPACT_ATOMS: atom_id res chain seq x y z
N LYS A 1 -18.42 19.17 -3.99
CA LYS A 1 -19.36 18.02 -3.83
C LYS A 1 -18.88 17.18 -2.65
N LYS A 2 -19.70 16.98 -1.61
CA LYS A 2 -19.37 16.03 -0.52
C LYS A 2 -19.46 14.62 -1.09
N ILE A 3 -18.32 13.98 -1.33
CA ILE A 3 -18.27 12.58 -1.79
C ILE A 3 -18.38 11.72 -0.54
N LYS A 4 -19.43 10.89 -0.48
CA LYS A 4 -19.55 9.86 0.57
C LYS A 4 -18.67 8.68 0.16
N ASP A 5 -17.72 8.33 0.99
CA ASP A 5 -16.83 7.18 0.79
C ASP A 5 -17.17 6.10 1.81
N VAL A 6 -18.09 5.20 1.45
CA VAL A 6 -18.63 4.15 2.35
C VAL A 6 -18.21 2.78 1.83
N ALA A 7 -17.61 1.97 2.69
CA ALA A 7 -17.41 0.54 2.43
C ALA A 7 -18.53 -0.22 3.15
N LYS A 8 -19.14 -1.22 2.51
CA LYS A 8 -20.31 -1.91 3.08
C LYS A 8 -19.94 -3.14 3.92
N LYS A 9 -19.05 -4.00 3.42
CA LYS A 9 -18.50 -5.20 4.10
C LYS A 9 -17.37 -5.78 3.26
N TYR A 10 -16.53 -6.63 3.85
CA TYR A 10 -15.58 -7.48 3.14
C TYR A 10 -15.99 -8.95 3.32
N ASN A 11 -15.81 -9.77 2.29
CA ASN A 11 -16.23 -11.18 2.32
C ASN A 11 -15.11 -12.13 2.75
N SER A 12 -13.86 -11.66 2.76
CA SER A 12 -12.69 -12.43 3.19
C SER A 12 -11.55 -11.51 3.59
N LEU A 13 -10.56 -12.05 4.32
CA LEU A 13 -9.32 -11.33 4.62
C LEU A 13 -8.53 -11.01 3.35
N ASN A 14 -8.59 -11.86 2.31
CA ASN A 14 -7.99 -11.56 1.00
C ASN A 14 -8.63 -10.32 0.37
N GLU A 15 -9.96 -10.23 0.39
CA GLU A 15 -10.67 -9.04 -0.09
C GLU A 15 -10.31 -7.82 0.77
N TYR A 16 -10.21 -7.98 2.09
CA TYR A 16 -9.83 -6.90 2.99
C TYR A 16 -8.42 -6.37 2.72
N LEU A 17 -7.43 -7.22 2.48
CA LEU A 17 -6.08 -6.80 2.11
C LEU A 17 -6.05 -6.01 0.80
N VAL A 18 -6.85 -6.43 -0.18
CA VAL A 18 -6.87 -5.82 -1.51
C VAL A 18 -7.66 -4.50 -1.52
N LYS A 19 -8.82 -4.46 -0.87
CA LYS A 19 -9.77 -3.34 -0.94
C LYS A 19 -9.82 -2.48 0.32
N GLY A 20 -9.21 -2.92 1.41
CA GLY A 20 -9.14 -2.22 2.69
C GLY A 20 -8.50 -0.84 2.56
N ARG A 21 -9.07 0.12 3.30
CA ARG A 21 -8.46 1.44 3.48
C ARG A 21 -7.29 1.30 4.46
N VAL A 22 -6.10 1.59 3.97
CA VAL A 22 -4.88 1.61 4.78
C VAL A 22 -4.75 3.00 5.41
N VAL A 23 -5.41 3.14 6.55
CA VAL A 23 -5.39 4.33 7.40
C VAL A 23 -5.67 3.88 8.83
N ALA A 24 -5.02 4.50 9.81
CA ALA A 24 -5.28 4.23 11.22
C ALA A 24 -6.51 4.99 11.76
N TRP A 25 -6.77 6.20 11.26
CA TRP A 25 -7.72 7.17 11.85
C TRP A 25 -9.21 6.79 11.76
N ASN A 26 -9.58 5.78 10.98
CA ASN A 26 -10.99 5.35 10.83
C ASN A 26 -11.27 3.97 11.42
N LYS A 27 -10.42 3.50 12.33
CA LYS A 27 -10.52 2.16 12.94
C LYS A 27 -10.53 2.25 14.45
N ILE A 28 -11.33 1.39 15.05
CA ILE A 28 -11.36 1.16 16.50
C ILE A 28 -10.84 -0.26 16.72
N TYR A 29 -9.89 -0.40 17.64
CA TYR A 29 -9.27 -1.68 17.95
C TYR A 29 -9.56 -2.06 19.40
N LYS A 30 -9.77 -3.36 19.64
CA LYS A 30 -9.86 -3.89 21.00
C LYS A 30 -8.47 -3.84 21.63
N LYS A 31 -8.26 -2.93 22.60
CA LYS A 31 -6.96 -2.73 23.26
C LYS A 31 -6.36 -4.03 23.79
N SER A 32 -7.16 -4.85 24.47
CA SER A 32 -6.67 -6.11 25.05
C SER A 32 -6.15 -7.10 24.01
N TRP A 33 -6.61 -7.02 22.75
CA TRP A 33 -6.09 -7.82 21.65
C TRP A 33 -4.83 -7.17 21.05
N LEU A 34 -4.80 -5.84 20.90
CA LEU A 34 -3.56 -5.16 20.50
C LEU A 34 -2.40 -5.42 21.47
N ASP A 35 -2.68 -5.49 22.76
CA ASP A 35 -1.69 -5.78 23.80
C ASP A 35 -1.10 -7.21 23.67
N THR A 36 -1.72 -8.12 22.91
CA THR A 36 -1.16 -9.46 22.63
C THR A 36 -0.27 -9.50 21.39
N LEU A 37 -0.24 -8.43 20.59
CA LEU A 37 0.54 -8.37 19.36
C LEU A 37 2.00 -7.99 19.67
N ASP A 38 2.92 -8.52 18.87
CA ASP A 38 4.36 -8.36 19.05
C ASP A 38 4.97 -7.19 18.24
N PHE A 39 4.13 -6.38 17.60
CA PHE A 39 4.54 -5.25 16.79
C PHE A 39 3.85 -3.94 17.19
N LYS A 40 4.48 -2.83 16.81
CA LYS A 40 3.95 -1.47 16.97
C LYS A 40 4.19 -0.71 15.67
N PHE A 41 3.60 0.48 15.55
CA PHE A 41 3.93 1.39 14.45
C PHE A 41 5.44 1.66 14.41
N PRO A 42 6.07 1.64 13.22
CA PRO A 42 7.48 1.96 13.07
C PRO A 42 7.71 3.45 13.32
N VAL A 43 8.53 3.75 14.33
CA VAL A 43 8.81 5.14 14.75
C VAL A 43 9.68 5.85 13.71
N GLY A 44 9.32 7.08 13.36
CA GLY A 44 10.13 7.95 12.50
C GLY A 44 10.05 7.66 11.00
N ARG A 45 9.19 6.72 10.56
CA ARG A 45 9.01 6.37 9.14
C ARG A 45 7.69 6.91 8.60
N LEU A 46 7.66 7.35 7.34
CA LEU A 46 6.39 7.53 6.62
C LEU A 46 5.80 6.18 6.22
N TYR A 47 4.49 6.18 5.95
CA TYR A 47 3.73 5.02 5.48
C TYR A 47 3.60 3.92 6.54
N GLU A 48 3.78 4.28 7.81
CA GLU A 48 3.59 3.48 9.01
C GLU A 48 2.20 2.83 9.06
N ASP A 49 1.18 3.51 8.51
CA ASP A 49 -0.18 2.96 8.37
C ASP A 49 -0.21 1.70 7.50
N GLN A 50 0.66 1.58 6.49
CA GLN A 50 0.78 0.36 5.68
C GLN A 50 1.36 -0.77 6.50
N ASP A 51 2.46 -0.51 7.21
CA ASP A 51 3.08 -1.52 8.07
C ASP A 51 2.08 -2.08 9.07
N PHE A 52 1.45 -1.19 9.83
CA PHE A 52 0.48 -1.57 10.84
C PHE A 52 -0.72 -2.31 10.25
N PHE A 53 -1.30 -1.83 9.14
CA PHE A 53 -2.46 -2.47 8.53
C PHE A 53 -2.18 -3.92 8.10
N PHE A 54 -1.07 -4.16 7.39
CA PHE A 54 -0.77 -5.50 6.90
C PHE A 54 -0.46 -6.45 8.07
N LYS A 55 0.32 -6.01 9.07
CA LYS A 55 0.62 -6.83 10.25
C LYS A 55 -0.62 -7.11 11.11
N ILE A 56 -1.58 -6.17 11.18
CA ILE A 56 -2.88 -6.43 11.83
C ILE A 56 -3.61 -7.56 11.12
N VAL A 57 -3.72 -7.52 9.79
CA VAL A 57 -4.43 -8.58 9.05
C VAL A 57 -3.73 -9.93 9.17
N ALA A 58 -2.40 -9.96 9.26
CA ALA A 58 -1.63 -11.17 9.49
C ALA A 58 -2.00 -11.91 10.80
N ASN A 59 -2.57 -11.20 11.77
CA ASN A 59 -2.97 -11.72 13.07
C ASN A 59 -4.48 -12.02 13.20
N LEU A 60 -5.26 -11.79 12.14
CA LEU A 60 -6.68 -12.16 12.10
C LEU A 60 -6.83 -13.61 11.65
N GLN A 61 -7.74 -14.35 12.28
CA GLN A 61 -8.05 -15.73 11.92
C GLN A 61 -9.10 -15.79 10.80
N ASN A 62 -10.09 -14.90 10.83
CA ASN A 62 -11.14 -14.84 9.83
C ASN A 62 -11.74 -13.44 9.68
N ILE A 63 -12.66 -13.28 8.74
CA ILE A 63 -13.23 -11.96 8.40
C ILE A 63 -14.26 -11.48 9.42
N GLU A 64 -14.86 -12.39 10.19
CA GLU A 64 -15.86 -12.11 11.21
C GLU A 64 -15.29 -11.30 12.38
N GLU A 65 -13.97 -11.28 12.55
CA GLU A 65 -13.25 -10.42 13.50
C GLU A 65 -13.24 -8.94 13.09
N ILE A 66 -13.70 -8.60 11.87
CA ILE A 66 -13.83 -7.23 11.39
C ILE A 66 -15.29 -6.86 11.25
N ALA A 67 -15.72 -5.86 12.02
CA ALA A 67 -16.96 -5.14 11.79
C ALA A 67 -16.72 -3.89 10.93
N VAL A 68 -17.65 -3.60 10.01
CA VAL A 68 -17.66 -2.37 9.21
C VAL A 68 -18.87 -1.53 9.63
N ASP A 69 -18.60 -0.33 10.13
CA ASP A 69 -19.61 0.69 10.37
C ASP A 69 -19.80 1.52 9.09
N ASP A 70 -21.03 1.62 8.60
CA ASP A 70 -21.38 2.42 7.42
C ASP A 70 -21.81 3.85 7.77
N HIS A 71 -21.83 4.20 9.06
CA HIS A 71 -22.03 5.55 9.54
C HIS A 71 -20.85 6.47 9.18
N ILE A 72 -21.16 7.72 8.79
CA ILE A 72 -20.14 8.72 8.47
C ILE A 72 -19.69 9.39 9.78
N GLY A 73 -18.71 8.78 10.44
CA GLY A 73 -18.14 9.29 11.69
C GLY A 73 -16.89 10.17 11.56
N VAL A 74 -16.26 10.23 10.37
CA VAL A 74 -14.99 10.96 10.18
C VAL A 74 -15.00 11.85 8.95
N HIS A 75 -14.55 13.11 9.14
CA HIS A 75 -14.35 14.08 8.08
C HIS A 75 -12.85 14.28 7.81
N TYR A 76 -12.35 13.63 6.75
CA TYR A 76 -10.95 13.78 6.35
C TYR A 76 -10.67 15.17 5.77
N VAL A 77 -9.72 15.90 6.35
CA VAL A 77 -9.35 17.25 5.94
C VAL A 77 -8.15 17.20 4.99
N GLN A 78 -8.33 17.67 3.76
CA GLN A 78 -7.24 17.80 2.78
C GLN A 78 -6.71 19.23 2.77
N ARG A 79 -5.40 19.38 2.97
CA ARG A 79 -4.69 20.66 2.91
C ARG A 79 -3.49 20.55 1.96
N SER A 80 -3.18 21.64 1.26
CA SER A 80 -2.06 21.70 0.30
C SER A 80 -0.69 21.50 0.97
N ASN A 81 -0.56 21.90 2.23
CA ASN A 81 0.65 21.77 3.05
C ASN A 81 0.72 20.44 3.82
N SER A 82 -0.08 19.43 3.47
CA SER A 82 0.01 18.12 4.12
C SER A 82 1.39 17.50 3.94
N ILE A 83 1.85 16.75 4.96
CA ILE A 83 3.15 16.06 4.99
C ILE A 83 3.37 15.21 3.71
N SER A 84 2.30 14.62 3.19
CA SER A 84 2.33 13.83 1.96
C SER A 84 2.82 14.58 0.72
N TYR A 85 2.76 15.92 0.71
CA TYR A 85 3.11 16.77 -0.42
C TYR A 85 4.56 17.30 -0.37
N ASN A 86 5.14 17.45 0.83
CA ASN A 86 6.40 18.20 1.03
C ASN A 86 7.65 17.34 1.30
N GLU A 87 7.52 16.03 1.53
CA GLU A 87 8.63 15.16 1.95
C GLU A 87 9.14 14.25 0.82
N SER A 88 9.95 14.81 -0.09
CA SER A 88 10.54 14.08 -1.23
C SER A 88 11.61 13.07 -0.83
N THR A 89 12.39 13.35 0.21
CA THR A 89 13.53 12.54 0.65
C THR A 89 13.09 11.27 1.38
N ARG A 90 11.90 11.29 1.99
CA ARG A 90 11.30 10.18 2.74
C ARG A 90 10.54 9.18 1.86
N ILE A 91 10.53 9.35 0.52
CA ILE A 91 9.88 8.40 -0.38
C ILE A 91 10.45 7.00 -0.20
N ARG A 92 11.76 6.87 0.07
CA ARG A 92 12.45 5.60 0.30
C ARG A 92 11.97 4.82 1.52
N ASP A 93 11.29 5.46 2.48
CA ASP A 93 10.71 4.77 3.63
C ASP A 93 9.73 3.67 3.19
N ILE A 94 9.08 3.80 2.02
CA ILE A 94 8.14 2.77 1.53
C ILE A 94 8.82 1.43 1.27
N PHE A 95 10.08 1.41 0.84
CA PHE A 95 10.81 0.17 0.59
C PHE A 95 11.15 -0.53 1.91
N TRP A 96 11.55 0.26 2.92
CA TRP A 96 11.76 -0.26 4.26
C TRP A 96 10.47 -0.85 4.84
N ILE A 97 9.35 -0.11 4.74
CA ILE A 97 8.03 -0.56 5.19
C ILE A 97 7.62 -1.88 4.54
N TYR A 98 7.80 -2.03 3.24
CA TYR A 98 7.44 -3.28 2.58
C TYR A 98 8.34 -4.45 2.93
N ASN A 99 9.64 -4.22 3.07
CA ASN A 99 10.56 -5.25 3.54
C ASN A 99 10.18 -5.71 4.96
N ASP A 100 9.83 -4.76 5.83
CA ASP A 100 9.41 -5.05 7.21
C ASP A 100 8.10 -5.87 7.25
N ILE A 101 7.11 -5.54 6.41
CA ILE A 101 5.90 -6.35 6.27
C ILE A 101 6.23 -7.77 5.75
N ILE A 102 7.04 -7.89 4.68
CA ILE A 102 7.41 -9.19 4.09
C ILE A 102 8.11 -10.06 5.13
N GLU A 103 9.05 -9.47 5.86
CA GLU A 103 9.82 -10.15 6.90
C GLU A 103 8.92 -10.58 8.07
N TYR A 104 8.00 -9.71 8.49
CA TYR A 104 7.02 -10.05 9.53
C TYR A 104 6.18 -11.27 9.16
N TYR A 105 5.63 -11.30 7.94
CA TYR A 105 4.87 -12.44 7.44
C TYR A 105 5.72 -13.71 7.38
N ARG A 106 6.99 -13.60 6.99
CA ARG A 106 7.94 -14.71 6.94
C ARG A 106 8.20 -15.30 8.33
N VAL A 107 8.51 -14.45 9.31
CA VAL A 107 8.79 -14.85 10.70
C VAL A 107 7.56 -15.50 11.35
N HIS A 108 6.37 -14.94 11.11
CA HIS A 108 5.09 -15.46 11.60
C HIS A 108 4.53 -16.63 10.79
N LYS A 109 5.25 -17.08 9.75
CA LYS A 109 4.86 -18.19 8.86
C LYS A 109 3.48 -17.99 8.21
N VAL A 110 3.12 -16.74 7.94
CA VAL A 110 1.89 -16.38 7.22
C VAL A 110 2.15 -16.54 5.73
N THR A 111 1.78 -17.71 5.19
CA THR A 111 2.02 -18.06 3.78
C THR A 111 0.84 -17.74 2.87
N CYS A 112 -0.35 -17.54 3.45
CA CYS A 112 -1.48 -16.95 2.75
C CYS A 112 -1.18 -15.46 2.49
N TYR A 113 -1.74 -14.89 1.42
CA TYR A 113 -1.67 -13.46 1.06
C TYR A 113 -0.55 -12.98 0.12
N LYS A 114 0.23 -13.88 -0.48
CA LYS A 114 1.28 -13.50 -1.43
C LYS A 114 0.75 -12.68 -2.62
N ASP A 115 -0.34 -13.11 -3.23
CA ASP A 115 -0.93 -12.39 -4.39
C ASP A 115 -1.45 -11.01 -3.98
N GLU A 116 -2.04 -10.91 -2.80
CA GLU A 116 -2.67 -9.73 -2.25
C GLU A 116 -1.60 -8.67 -1.94
N MET A 117 -0.51 -9.08 -1.28
CA MET A 117 0.67 -8.24 -1.04
C MET A 117 1.32 -7.78 -2.35
N GLU A 118 1.60 -8.72 -3.26
CA GLU A 118 2.19 -8.42 -4.57
C GLU A 118 1.38 -7.37 -5.33
N TYR A 119 0.06 -7.57 -5.44
CA TYR A 119 -0.83 -6.64 -6.11
C TYR A 119 -0.86 -5.27 -5.42
N ARG A 120 -1.00 -5.25 -4.09
CA ARG A 120 -1.09 -3.99 -3.33
C ARG A 120 0.20 -3.19 -3.40
N PHE A 121 1.35 -3.84 -3.27
CA PHE A 121 2.65 -3.17 -3.23
C PHE A 121 3.00 -2.62 -4.60
N THR A 122 2.85 -3.42 -5.66
CA THR A 122 3.10 -2.97 -7.05
C THR A 122 2.15 -1.87 -7.46
N ARG A 123 0.85 -1.99 -7.16
CA ARG A 123 -0.15 -0.94 -7.42
C ARG A 123 0.18 0.35 -6.69
N ASN A 124 0.59 0.28 -5.42
CA ASN A 124 0.93 1.47 -4.65
C ASN A 124 2.23 2.12 -5.14
N LEU A 125 3.26 1.32 -5.47
CA LEU A 125 4.53 1.83 -6.01
C LEU A 125 4.33 2.52 -7.37
N LEU A 126 3.70 1.85 -8.32
CA LEU A 126 3.51 2.40 -9.68
C LEU A 126 2.44 3.50 -9.71
N GLY A 127 1.38 3.38 -8.90
CA GLY A 127 0.28 4.34 -8.87
C GLY A 127 0.55 5.52 -7.95
N ASN A 128 0.53 5.30 -6.64
CA ASN A 128 0.57 6.39 -5.67
C ASN A 128 1.96 6.98 -5.51
N VAL A 129 3.01 6.15 -5.46
CA VAL A 129 4.38 6.64 -5.23
C VAL A 129 4.95 7.22 -6.52
N LEU A 130 5.03 6.43 -7.59
CA LEU A 130 5.65 6.83 -8.85
C LEU A 130 4.91 8.01 -9.50
N ILE A 131 3.64 7.83 -9.89
CA ILE A 131 2.90 8.88 -10.61
C ILE A 131 2.68 10.13 -9.75
N ARG A 132 2.28 9.97 -8.48
CA ARG A 132 1.86 11.13 -7.68
C ARG A 132 3.00 11.83 -6.94
N LYS A 133 4.10 11.13 -6.64
CA LYS A 133 5.22 11.69 -5.85
C LYS A 133 6.54 11.75 -6.64
N VAL A 134 7.00 10.66 -7.24
CA VAL A 134 8.31 10.62 -7.92
C VAL A 134 8.33 11.48 -9.17
N LEU A 135 7.28 11.43 -10.00
CA LEU A 135 7.25 12.23 -11.25
C LEU A 135 7.25 13.74 -11.00
N LYS A 136 6.79 14.18 -9.83
CA LYS A 136 6.73 15.59 -9.41
C LYS A 136 8.03 16.10 -8.78
N GLN A 137 9.04 15.24 -8.63
CA GLN A 137 10.32 15.64 -8.08
C GLN A 137 11.04 16.62 -9.01
N LYS A 138 11.49 17.74 -8.44
CA LYS A 138 12.24 18.78 -9.16
C LYS A 138 13.71 18.41 -9.35
N ASP A 139 14.30 17.74 -8.37
CA ASP A 139 15.65 17.20 -8.46
C ASP A 139 15.67 16.02 -9.44
N ARG A 140 16.32 16.23 -10.59
CA ARG A 140 16.42 15.24 -11.67
C ARG A 140 17.24 14.02 -11.29
N LYS A 141 18.28 14.20 -10.47
CA LYS A 141 19.14 13.10 -10.01
C LYS A 141 18.34 12.20 -9.08
N LEU A 142 17.73 12.79 -8.03
CA LEU A 142 16.88 12.05 -7.09
C LEU A 142 15.71 11.37 -7.81
N LYS A 143 15.06 12.05 -8.76
CA LYS A 143 13.97 11.46 -9.56
C LYS A 143 14.44 10.19 -10.30
N ARG A 144 15.58 10.25 -10.98
CA ARG A 144 16.11 9.12 -11.75
C ARG A 144 16.52 7.95 -10.84
N GLU A 145 17.09 8.24 -9.68
CA GLU A 145 17.39 7.24 -8.65
C GLU A 145 16.11 6.53 -8.18
N LEU A 146 15.09 7.29 -7.76
CA LEU A 146 13.82 6.74 -7.27
C LEU A 146 13.09 5.91 -8.34
N LEU A 147 13.12 6.32 -9.61
CA LEU A 147 12.57 5.53 -10.71
C LEU A 147 13.30 4.18 -10.84
N SER A 148 14.63 4.20 -10.79
CA SER A 148 15.44 2.99 -10.88
C SER A 148 15.21 2.07 -9.69
N GLU A 149 15.15 2.62 -8.46
CA GLU A 149 14.85 1.88 -7.24
C GLU A 149 13.47 1.23 -7.28
N ILE A 150 12.43 1.95 -7.70
CA ILE A 150 11.07 1.38 -7.83
C ILE A 150 11.06 0.21 -8.80
N LYS A 151 11.68 0.38 -9.97
CA LYS A 151 11.71 -0.67 -10.98
C LYS A 151 12.45 -1.91 -10.45
N ASN A 152 13.65 -1.71 -9.91
CA ASN A 152 14.48 -2.79 -9.37
C ASN A 152 13.78 -3.52 -8.22
N TYR A 153 13.13 -2.78 -7.32
CA TYR A 153 12.39 -3.36 -6.21
C TYR A 153 11.25 -4.27 -6.69
N ILE A 154 10.46 -3.83 -7.68
CA ILE A 154 9.37 -4.63 -8.25
C ILE A 154 9.91 -5.85 -8.99
N ASP A 155 10.92 -5.68 -9.85
CA ASP A 155 11.49 -6.78 -10.63
C ASP A 155 12.12 -7.87 -9.75
N THR A 156 12.75 -7.46 -8.63
CA THR A 156 13.41 -8.38 -7.70
C THR A 156 12.41 -9.12 -6.82
N ASN A 157 11.47 -8.40 -6.20
CA ASN A 157 10.57 -8.99 -5.20
C ASN A 157 9.31 -9.61 -5.81
N PHE A 158 8.88 -9.11 -6.98
CA PHE A 158 7.61 -9.45 -7.60
C PHE A 158 7.74 -9.73 -9.10
N PRO A 159 8.67 -10.58 -9.57
CA PRO A 159 8.96 -10.74 -11.01
C PRO A 159 7.74 -11.17 -11.84
N ASN A 160 6.77 -11.84 -11.23
CA ASN A 160 5.57 -12.35 -11.88
C ASN A 160 4.32 -11.50 -11.65
N TRP A 161 4.44 -10.29 -11.11
CA TRP A 161 3.30 -9.43 -10.73
C TRP A 161 2.28 -9.18 -11.86
N LYS A 162 2.71 -9.26 -13.11
CA LYS A 162 1.86 -9.14 -14.29
C LYS A 162 0.83 -10.26 -14.44
N ARG A 163 1.07 -11.41 -13.82
CA ARG A 163 0.18 -12.58 -13.82
C ARG A 163 -0.76 -12.59 -12.61
N ASN A 164 -0.67 -11.59 -11.74
CA ASN A 164 -1.45 -11.52 -10.53
C ASN A 164 -2.96 -11.49 -10.81
N LYS A 165 -3.73 -12.35 -10.15
CA LYS A 165 -5.17 -12.55 -10.38
C LYS A 165 -5.99 -11.26 -10.26
N TYR A 166 -5.58 -10.32 -9.39
CA TYR A 166 -6.29 -9.06 -9.16
C TYR A 166 -6.17 -8.06 -10.31
N LEU A 167 -5.24 -8.25 -11.25
CA LEU A 167 -5.15 -7.43 -12.45
C LEU A 167 -6.30 -7.71 -13.43
N SER A 168 -6.98 -8.85 -13.32
CA SER A 168 -8.11 -9.19 -14.20
C SER A 168 -9.31 -8.25 -14.02
N GLU A 169 -9.51 -7.71 -12.81
CA GLU A 169 -10.58 -6.77 -12.50
C GLU A 169 -10.49 -5.50 -13.36
N ARG A 170 -11.64 -5.05 -13.90
CA ARG A 170 -11.70 -3.85 -14.75
C ARG A 170 -11.62 -2.59 -13.90
N SER A 171 -10.50 -1.88 -13.97
CA SER A 171 -10.34 -0.55 -13.40
C SER A 171 -9.32 0.27 -14.18
N LYS A 172 -9.39 1.61 -14.09
CA LYS A 172 -8.39 2.50 -14.71
C LYS A 172 -6.99 2.21 -14.18
N GLN A 173 -6.89 1.87 -12.90
CA GLN A 173 -5.63 1.51 -12.25
C GLN A 173 -5.08 0.20 -12.83
N ASN A 174 -5.90 -0.82 -13.01
CA ASN A 174 -5.45 -2.10 -13.57
C ASN A 174 -5.11 -2.00 -15.06
N LEU A 175 -5.82 -1.16 -15.81
CA LEU A 175 -5.47 -0.86 -17.20
C LEU A 175 -4.08 -0.22 -17.28
N TYR A 176 -3.83 0.80 -16.47
CA TYR A 176 -2.50 1.42 -16.34
C TYR A 176 -1.44 0.37 -15.97
N LEU A 177 -1.68 -0.40 -14.91
CA LEU A 177 -0.77 -1.43 -14.47
C LEU A 177 -0.48 -2.46 -15.55
N LYS A 178 -1.46 -2.88 -16.36
CA LYS A 178 -1.26 -3.79 -17.50
C LYS A 178 -0.35 -3.19 -18.57
N MET A 179 -0.46 -1.89 -18.84
CA MET A 179 0.38 -1.21 -19.83
C MET A 179 1.85 -1.11 -19.41
N VAL A 180 2.16 -0.96 -18.12
CA VAL A 180 3.53 -0.75 -17.63
C VAL A 180 4.41 -2.00 -17.76
N ASN A 181 5.24 -2.08 -18.78
CA ASN A 181 6.30 -3.09 -18.96
C ASN A 181 7.69 -2.41 -19.05
N SER A 182 8.77 -3.18 -19.13
CA SER A 182 10.14 -2.63 -19.20
C SER A 182 10.34 -1.60 -20.31
N ILE A 183 9.70 -1.78 -21.48
CA ILE A 183 9.79 -0.85 -22.61
C ILE A 183 9.03 0.44 -22.29
N THR A 184 7.74 0.34 -21.96
CA THR A 184 6.90 1.51 -21.63
C THR A 184 7.40 2.26 -20.40
N TYR A 185 7.95 1.57 -19.39
CA TYR A 185 8.52 2.19 -18.21
C TYR A 185 9.72 3.06 -18.60
N LYS A 186 10.59 2.52 -19.46
CA LYS A 186 11.76 3.25 -19.96
C LYS A 186 11.33 4.46 -20.80
N LEU A 187 10.37 4.28 -21.71
CA LEU A 187 9.85 5.35 -22.58
C LEU A 187 9.10 6.44 -21.82
N PHE A 188 8.30 6.10 -20.80
CA PHE A 188 7.46 7.07 -20.11
C PHE A 188 8.17 7.79 -18.97
N TYR A 189 9.20 7.19 -18.38
CA TYR A 189 9.75 7.68 -17.12
C TYR A 189 11.26 7.90 -17.10
N LEU A 190 12.06 7.13 -17.84
CA LEU A 190 13.52 7.21 -17.80
C LEU A 190 14.13 8.07 -18.91
N TYR A 191 13.38 8.29 -19.99
CA TYR A 191 13.68 9.25 -21.05
C TYR A 191 12.75 10.45 -20.95
#